data_AF-A0A1B6KVV8-F1
#
_entry.id   AF-A0A1B6KVV8-F1
#
_cell.length_a   1.000
_cell.length_b   1.000
_cell.length_c   1.000
_cell.angle_alpha   90.00
_cell.angle_beta   90.00
_cell.angle_gamma   90.00
#
_symmetry.space_group_name_H-M   'P 1'
#
loop_
_entity.id
_entity.type
_entity.pdbx_description
1 polymer ?
#
loop_
_entity_poly.entity_id
_entity_poly.type
_entity_poly.pdbx_seq_one_letter_code
_entity_poly.pdbx_strand_id
1 'polypeptide(L)'
;DVCVLRDRDVFKTTVYRKKAHTGQYLNFLSNHQKSVKEGVAYSLFDRAKSLCSEKDGLKDEIIKVELDLRQNGYPHSVINKCKRKDRKILESENENKEIFAFMSIPYVPGLSEKIRRIGRKYNIRTAFRTQNTLR
;
A
#
# COMPACT_ATOMS: atom_id res chain seq x y z
N ASP A 1 15.05 3.81 -3.85
CA ASP A 1 16.49 3.66 -4.14
C ASP A 1 16.88 2.19 -4.20
N VAL A 2 17.84 1.89 -5.07
CA VAL A 2 18.39 0.56 -5.35
C VAL A 2 19.85 0.54 -4.91
N CYS A 3 20.28 -0.53 -4.25
CA CYS A 3 21.67 -0.80 -3.95
C CYS A 3 22.17 -1.81 -4.99
N VAL A 4 23.20 -1.44 -5.74
CA VAL A 4 23.81 -2.29 -6.77
C VAL A 4 25.15 -2.80 -6.25
N LEU A 5 25.29 -4.11 -6.14
CA LEU A 5 26.51 -4.80 -5.76
C LEU A 5 27.08 -5.44 -7.03
N ARG A 6 28.34 -5.13 -7.34
CA ARG A 6 29.06 -5.76 -8.44
C ARG A 6 29.82 -6.97 -7.89
N ASP A 7 29.49 -8.14 -8.38
CA ASP A 7 30.19 -9.39 -8.10
C ASP A 7 30.81 -9.90 -9.39
N ARG A 8 32.10 -9.60 -9.59
CA ARG A 8 32.83 -9.86 -10.85
C ARG A 8 32.11 -9.25 -12.06
N ASP A 9 31.42 -10.09 -12.83
CA ASP A 9 30.68 -9.75 -14.06
C ASP A 9 29.16 -9.73 -13.87
N VAL A 10 28.66 -10.00 -12.66
CA VAL A 10 27.23 -10.01 -12.33
C VAL A 10 26.87 -8.82 -11.45
N PHE A 11 25.78 -8.13 -11.79
CA PHE A 11 25.18 -7.12 -10.94
C PHE A 11 24.06 -7.72 -10.10
N LYS A 12 24.14 -7.52 -8.79
CA LYS A 12 23.11 -7.91 -7.82
C LYS A 12 22.43 -6.66 -7.31
N THR A 13 21.11 -6.59 -7.37
CA THR A 13 20.36 -5.44 -6.85
C THR A 13 19.61 -5.81 -5.58
N THR A 14 19.54 -4.87 -4.64
CA THR A 14 18.75 -4.94 -3.41
C THR A 14 18.10 -3.60 -3.10
N VAL A 15 17.20 -3.56 -2.13
CA VAL A 15 16.53 -2.32 -1.70
C VAL A 15 17.49 -1.47 -0.88
N TYR A 16 17.83 -0.27 -1.37
CA TYR A 16 18.61 0.69 -0.59
C TYR A 16 17.73 1.44 0.41
N ARG A 17 18.22 1.53 1.66
CA ARG A 17 17.67 2.34 2.75
C ARG A 17 18.73 3.35 3.17
N LYS A 18 18.37 4.64 3.20
CA LYS A 18 19.25 5.70 3.69
C LYS A 18 19.48 5.52 5.20
N LYS A 19 20.58 6.07 5.72
CA LYS A 19 20.90 6.05 7.17
C LYS A 19 19.78 6.64 8.05
N ALA A 20 19.02 7.60 7.52
CA ALA A 20 17.88 8.22 8.20
C ALA A 20 16.55 7.46 8.03
N HIS A 21 16.52 6.31 7.34
CA HIS A 21 15.29 5.53 7.18
C HIS A 21 14.96 4.83 8.50
N THR A 22 13.81 5.17 9.08
CA THR A 22 13.38 4.70 10.41
C THR A 22 12.47 3.47 10.35
N GLY A 23 12.06 3.02 9.17
CA GLY A 23 11.02 1.99 9.04
C GLY A 23 9.61 2.47 9.44
N GLN A 24 9.42 3.78 9.68
CA GLN A 24 8.12 4.33 10.02
C GLN A 24 7.28 4.54 8.75
N TYR A 25 6.11 3.92 8.72
CA TYR A 25 5.13 4.00 7.65
C TYR A 25 3.78 4.47 8.20
N LEU A 26 2.75 4.47 7.35
CA LEU A 26 1.40 4.82 7.77
C LEU A 26 0.91 3.85 8.86
N ASN A 27 0.77 4.35 10.09
CA ASN A 27 0.28 3.54 11.21
C ASN A 27 -1.12 2.96 10.92
N PHE A 28 -1.32 1.68 11.21
CA PHE A 28 -2.57 0.98 10.90
C PHE A 28 -3.78 1.50 11.69
N LEU A 29 -3.57 2.11 12.86
CA LEU A 29 -4.63 2.72 13.69
C LEU A 29 -4.99 4.14 13.27
N SER A 30 -4.26 4.73 12.32
CA SER A 30 -4.56 6.08 11.81
C SER A 30 -5.94 6.15 11.14
N ASN A 31 -6.57 7.32 11.11
CA ASN A 31 -7.84 7.55 10.43
C ASN A 31 -7.69 7.63 8.90
N HIS A 32 -7.29 6.51 8.30
CA HIS A 32 -7.20 6.32 6.85
C HIS A 32 -8.01 5.09 6.45
N GLN A 33 -8.54 5.12 5.23
CA GLN A 33 -9.21 3.96 4.64
C GLN A 33 -8.30 2.74 4.66
N LYS A 34 -8.91 1.56 4.86
CA LYS A 34 -8.21 0.28 4.81
C LYS A 34 -7.44 0.09 3.49
N SER A 35 -8.01 0.49 2.35
CA SER A 35 -7.36 0.38 1.04
C SER A 35 -6.06 1.19 0.93
N VAL A 36 -5.99 2.35 1.58
CA VAL A 36 -4.77 3.19 1.59
C VAL A 36 -3.66 2.50 2.39
N LYS A 37 -3.99 1.99 3.58
CA LYS A 37 -3.06 1.23 4.44
C LYS A 37 -2.58 -0.04 3.74
N GLU A 38 -3.49 -0.83 3.18
CA GLU A 38 -3.14 -2.01 2.37
C GLU A 38 -2.26 -1.60 1.18
N GLY A 39 -2.55 -0.47 0.53
CA GLY A 39 -1.75 0.08 -0.56
C GLY A 39 -0.29 0.30 -0.17
N VAL A 40 -0.02 0.88 0.99
CA VAL A 40 1.34 1.05 1.52
C VAL A 40 2.05 -0.30 1.66
N ALA A 41 1.40 -1.29 2.27
CA ALA A 41 1.97 -2.63 2.44
C ALA A 41 2.24 -3.33 1.10
N TYR A 42 1.30 -3.26 0.15
CA TYR A 42 1.49 -3.77 -1.21
C TYR A 42 2.71 -3.14 -1.88
N SER A 43 2.82 -1.81 -1.84
CA SER A 43 3.95 -1.09 -2.44
C SER A 43 5.31 -1.51 -1.87
N LEU A 44 5.40 -1.82 -0.57
CA LEU A 44 6.64 -2.30 0.03
C LEU A 44 7.02 -3.70 -0.46
N PHE A 45 6.06 -4.63 -0.51
CA PHE A 45 6.32 -5.98 -1.03
C PHE A 45 6.61 -5.98 -2.53
N ASP A 46 5.91 -5.15 -3.31
CA ASP A 46 6.15 -5.01 -4.74
C ASP A 46 7.53 -4.39 -5.00
N ARG A 47 7.93 -3.40 -4.21
CA ARG A 47 9.29 -2.84 -4.25
C ARG A 47 10.34 -3.91 -3.96
N ALA A 48 10.16 -4.74 -2.94
CA ALA A 48 11.09 -5.82 -2.63
C ALA A 48 11.23 -6.79 -3.81
N LYS A 49 10.10 -7.25 -4.38
CA LYS A 49 10.06 -8.17 -5.52
C LYS A 49 10.64 -7.58 -6.80
N SER A 50 10.46 -6.29 -7.03
CA SER A 50 10.92 -5.62 -8.24
C SER A 50 12.41 -5.29 -8.19
N LEU A 51 12.98 -5.05 -7.00
CA LEU A 51 14.35 -4.55 -6.86
C LEU A 51 15.36 -5.60 -6.43
N CYS A 52 14.94 -6.74 -5.87
CA CYS A 52 15.88 -7.78 -5.44
C CYS A 52 16.10 -8.80 -6.56
N SER A 53 17.32 -8.88 -7.10
CA SER A 53 17.67 -9.86 -8.14
C SER A 53 17.87 -11.27 -7.57
N GLU A 54 18.49 -11.37 -6.38
CA GLU A 54 18.78 -12.65 -5.74
C GLU A 54 17.65 -13.12 -4.85
N LYS A 55 17.43 -14.45 -4.83
CA LYS A 55 16.38 -15.08 -4.01
C LYS A 55 16.59 -14.86 -2.52
N ASP A 56 17.83 -14.91 -2.05
CA ASP A 56 18.11 -14.77 -0.62
C ASP A 56 18.01 -13.31 -0.18
N GLY A 57 18.53 -12.37 -0.97
CA GLY A 57 18.31 -10.93 -0.77
C GLY A 57 16.82 -10.55 -0.77
N LEU A 58 16.00 -11.20 -1.61
CA LEU A 58 14.54 -11.02 -1.60
C LEU A 58 13.90 -11.52 -0.31
N LYS A 59 14.31 -12.69 0.20
CA LYS A 59 13.77 -13.24 1.47
C LYS A 59 14.09 -12.30 2.63
N ASP A 60 15.34 -11.84 2.72
CA ASP A 60 15.77 -10.92 3.78
C ASP A 60 14.99 -9.60 3.71
N GLU A 61 14.77 -9.09 2.50
CA GLU A 61 14.00 -7.88 2.28
C GLU A 61 12.52 -8.06 2.68
N ILE A 62 11.91 -9.19 2.34
CA ILE A 62 10.54 -9.51 2.75
C ILE A 62 10.44 -9.57 4.27
N ILE A 63 11.40 -10.19 4.95
CA ILE A 63 11.42 -10.27 6.42
C ILE A 63 11.52 -8.86 7.02
N LYS A 64 12.38 -8.00 6.49
CA LYS A 64 12.49 -6.59 6.93
C LYS A 64 11.18 -5.84 6.76
N VAL A 65 10.54 -5.95 5.59
CA VAL A 65 9.24 -5.31 5.33
C VAL A 65 8.17 -5.82 6.29
N GLU A 66 8.13 -7.12 6.59
CA GLU A 66 7.20 -7.67 7.58
C GLU A 66 7.43 -7.10 8.99
N LEU A 67 8.69 -6.98 9.41
CA LEU A 67 9.04 -6.39 10.71
C LEU A 67 8.61 -4.93 10.79
N ASP A 68 8.95 -4.14 9.77
CA ASP A 68 8.53 -2.73 9.69
C ASP A 68 7.01 -2.61 9.77
N LEU A 69 6.26 -3.40 8.98
CA LEU A 69 4.80 -3.36 8.98
C LEU A 69 4.19 -3.75 10.34
N ARG A 70 4.76 -4.76 11.03
CA ARG A 70 4.32 -5.14 12.38
C ARG A 70 4.55 -4.00 13.37
N GLN A 71 5.71 -3.35 13.32
CA GLN A 71 6.01 -2.18 14.18
C GLN A 71 5.05 -1.00 13.92
N ASN A 72 4.55 -0.86 12.69
CA ASN A 72 3.53 0.13 12.33
C ASN A 72 2.08 -0.32 12.65
N GLY A 73 1.91 -1.44 13.36
CA GLY A 73 0.61 -1.91 13.85
C GLY A 73 -0.22 -2.71 12.85
N TYR A 74 0.37 -3.17 11.73
CA TYR A 74 -0.38 -3.94 10.73
C TYR A 74 -0.72 -5.35 11.25
N PRO A 75 -1.99 -5.79 11.16
CA PRO A 75 -2.38 -7.15 11.51
C PRO A 75 -1.73 -8.19 10.61
N HIS A 76 -1.39 -9.36 11.16
CA HIS A 76 -0.80 -10.48 10.39
C HIS A 76 -1.64 -10.89 9.17
N SER A 77 -2.97 -10.85 9.28
CA SER A 77 -3.87 -11.17 8.18
C SER A 77 -3.69 -10.23 6.98
N VAL A 78 -3.49 -8.93 7.25
CA VAL A 78 -3.25 -7.92 6.22
C VAL A 78 -1.87 -8.11 5.60
N ILE A 79 -0.84 -8.35 6.42
CA ILE A 79 0.52 -8.59 5.95
C ILE A 79 0.55 -9.81 5.02
N ASN A 80 -0.02 -10.93 5.45
CA ASN A 80 -0.07 -12.16 4.66
C ASN A 80 -0.87 -11.99 3.36
N LYS A 81 -1.97 -11.22 3.39
CA LYS A 81 -2.73 -10.86 2.20
C LYS A 81 -1.88 -10.03 1.23
N CYS A 82 -1.17 -9.01 1.71
CA CYS A 82 -0.37 -8.11 0.87
C CYS A 82 0.90 -8.77 0.32
N LYS A 83 1.45 -9.75 1.04
CA LYS A 83 2.61 -10.54 0.61
C LYS A 83 2.31 -11.39 -0.63
N ARG A 84 1.08 -11.93 -0.74
CA ARG A 84 0.64 -12.74 -1.89
C ARG A 84 0.57 -11.88 -3.16
N LYS A 85 0.99 -12.44 -4.29
CA LYS A 85 1.14 -11.73 -5.58
C LYS A 85 -0.20 -11.62 -6.35
N ASP A 86 -1.32 -11.82 -5.68
CA ASP A 86 -2.64 -11.89 -6.33
C ASP A 86 -3.31 -10.52 -6.31
N ARG A 87 -2.66 -9.52 -6.92
CA ARG A 87 -3.43 -8.40 -7.45
C ARG A 87 -3.97 -8.84 -8.79
N LYS A 88 -5.16 -9.46 -8.78
CA LYS A 88 -6.05 -9.32 -9.92
C LYS A 88 -6.37 -7.83 -10.02
N ILE A 89 -5.61 -7.12 -10.86
CA ILE A 89 -6.10 -5.86 -11.40
C ILE A 89 -7.33 -6.29 -12.18
N LEU A 90 -8.51 -6.10 -11.58
CA LEU A 90 -9.72 -6.06 -12.36
C LEU A 90 -9.53 -4.82 -13.22
N GLU A 91 -9.02 -5.01 -14.43
CA GLU A 91 -9.21 -4.04 -15.50
C GLU A 91 -10.72 -3.85 -15.54
N SER A 92 -11.18 -2.72 -15.03
CA SER A 92 -12.56 -2.33 -15.26
C SER A 92 -12.64 -2.12 -16.76
N GLU A 93 -13.19 -3.12 -17.46
CA GLU A 93 -13.70 -2.95 -18.80
C GLU A 93 -14.51 -1.65 -18.82
N ASN A 94 -14.37 -0.91 -19.92
CA ASN A 94 -15.00 0.39 -20.13
C ASN A 94 -16.53 0.24 -20.13
N GLU A 95 -17.13 0.07 -18.96
CA GLU A 95 -18.56 0.02 -18.78
C GLU A 95 -19.06 1.46 -18.63
N ASN A 96 -19.83 1.87 -19.65
CA ASN A 96 -20.75 3.00 -19.71
C ASN A 96 -20.55 4.12 -18.68
N LYS A 97 -20.22 5.32 -19.18
CA LYS A 97 -20.15 6.56 -18.38
C LYS A 97 -21.54 6.95 -17.86
N GLU A 98 -22.05 6.24 -16.85
CA GLU A 98 -23.12 6.74 -16.02
C GLU A 98 -22.65 8.07 -15.38
N ILE A 99 -23.49 9.10 -15.48
CA ILE A 99 -23.19 10.42 -14.94
C ILE A 99 -23.34 10.34 -13.41
N PHE A 100 -22.21 10.25 -12.71
CA PHE A 100 -22.18 10.30 -11.25
C PHE A 100 -21.93 11.74 -10.77
N ALA A 101 -22.71 12.19 -9.78
CA ALA A 101 -22.32 13.37 -8.99
C ALA A 101 -21.12 13.00 -8.10
N PHE A 102 -20.16 13.90 -7.93
CA PHE A 102 -18.95 13.63 -7.14
C PHE A 102 -18.98 14.42 -5.84
N MET A 103 -18.67 13.76 -4.71
CA MET A 103 -18.49 14.43 -3.43
C MET A 103 -17.17 14.04 -2.79
N SER A 104 -16.52 14.99 -2.13
CA SER A 104 -15.28 14.77 -1.41
C SER A 104 -15.45 15.12 0.06
N ILE A 105 -15.20 14.15 0.95
CA ILE A 105 -15.40 14.33 2.40
C ILE A 105 -14.17 13.85 3.17
N PRO A 106 -13.92 14.34 4.40
CA PRO A 106 -12.90 13.76 5.25
C PRO A 106 -13.22 12.30 5.60
N TYR A 107 -12.19 11.48 5.76
CA TYR A 107 -12.35 10.09 6.22
C TYR A 107 -12.49 10.04 7.74
N VAL A 108 -13.65 9.60 8.19
CA VAL A 108 -14.01 9.30 9.57
C VAL A 108 -14.41 7.82 9.61
N PRO A 109 -13.65 6.95 10.30
CA PRO A 109 -13.94 5.53 10.36
C PRO A 109 -15.38 5.25 10.79
N GLY A 110 -16.09 4.39 10.05
CA GLY A 110 -17.46 3.98 10.34
C GLY A 110 -18.52 4.93 9.80
N LEU A 111 -18.29 6.24 9.79
CA LEU A 111 -19.23 7.23 9.23
C LEU A 111 -19.05 7.38 7.72
N SER A 112 -17.82 7.59 7.27
CA SER A 112 -17.51 7.86 5.86
C SER A 112 -17.89 6.68 4.95
N GLU A 113 -17.74 5.43 5.41
CA GLU A 113 -18.20 4.25 4.67
C GLU A 113 -19.72 4.17 4.56
N LYS A 114 -20.44 4.58 5.62
CA LYS A 114 -21.91 4.66 5.59
C LYS A 114 -22.36 5.72 4.59
N ILE A 115 -21.73 6.91 4.61
CA ILE A 115 -22.02 7.99 3.65
C ILE A 115 -21.77 7.49 2.21
N ARG A 116 -20.63 6.86 1.93
CA ARG A 116 -20.36 6.28 0.60
C ARG A 116 -21.39 5.23 0.19
N ARG A 117 -21.84 4.40 1.13
CA ARG A 117 -22.85 3.36 0.85
C ARG A 117 -24.20 3.99 0.50
N ILE A 118 -24.61 5.05 1.18
CA ILE A 118 -25.84 5.79 0.89
C ILE A 118 -25.69 6.53 -0.44
N GLY A 119 -24.60 7.29 -0.63
CA GLY A 119 -24.35 8.06 -1.85
C GLY A 119 -24.38 7.21 -3.12
N ARG A 120 -23.83 5.99 -3.09
CA ARG A 120 -23.89 5.04 -4.21
C ARG A 120 -25.32 4.72 -4.67
N LYS A 121 -26.31 4.71 -3.78
CA LYS A 121 -27.72 4.49 -4.15
C LYS A 121 -28.33 5.64 -4.96
N TYR A 122 -27.73 6.82 -4.85
CA TYR A 122 -28.16 8.05 -5.52
C TYR A 122 -27.19 8.47 -6.62
N ASN A 123 -26.36 7.55 -7.14
CA ASN A 123 -25.32 7.86 -8.13
C ASN A 123 -24.37 8.98 -7.70
N ILE A 124 -24.05 9.04 -6.41
CA ILE A 124 -23.03 9.94 -5.86
C ILE A 124 -21.75 9.15 -5.58
N ARG A 125 -20.68 9.47 -6.29
CA ARG A 125 -19.34 8.93 -6.05
C ARG A 125 -18.66 9.72 -4.95
N THR A 126 -18.45 9.06 -3.82
CA THR A 126 -17.72 9.64 -2.68
C THR A 126 -16.22 9.32 -2.75
N ALA A 127 -15.39 10.36 -2.75
CA ALA A 127 -13.97 10.27 -2.47
C ALA A 127 -13.66 10.76 -1.06
N PHE A 128 -12.61 10.20 -0.46
CA PHE A 128 -12.23 10.56 0.90
C PHE A 128 -10.90 11.30 0.93
N ARG A 129 -10.86 12.39 1.68
CA ARG A 129 -9.64 13.12 2.02
C ARG A 129 -9.17 12.71 3.40
N THR A 130 -7.87 12.61 3.60
CA THR A 130 -7.26 12.34 4.90
C THR A 130 -6.64 13.64 5.40
N GLN A 131 -6.97 14.05 6.62
CA GLN A 131 -6.53 15.36 7.14
C GLN A 131 -5.07 15.35 7.63
N ASN A 132 -4.53 14.18 7.95
CA ASN A 132 -3.15 14.03 8.41
C ASN A 132 -2.24 13.69 7.23
N THR A 133 -1.77 14.70 6.50
CA THR A 133 -0.59 14.54 5.65
C THR A 133 0.65 14.58 6.54
N LEU A 134 1.63 13.71 6.29
CA LEU A 134 2.97 13.86 6.89
C LEU A 134 3.45 15.28 6.52
N ARG A 135 3.68 16.12 7.54
CA ARG A 135 4.32 17.43 7.40
C ARG A 135 5.83 17.27 7.51
#